data_AF-M6G697-F1
#
_entry.id   AF-M6G697-F1
#
_cell.length_a   1.000
_cell.length_b   1.000
_cell.length_c   1.000
_cell.angle_alpha   90.00
_cell.angle_beta   90.00
_cell.angle_gamma   90.00
#
_symmetry.space_group_name_H-M   'P 1'
#
loop_
_entity.id
_entity.type
_entity.pdbx_description
1 polymer ?
#
loop_
_entity_poly.entity_id
_entity_poly.type
_entity_poly.pdbx_seq_one_letter_code
_entity_poly.pdbx_strand_id
1 'polypeptide(L)'
;MYLDNSTGIISGTPTQAQTKSTYRVQYENAGTILESNRFYILVQESSESGICNTTGIFPGCNSEQPYSCSDAVQPTYCYRELSHCQQDIYCY
;
A
#
# COMPACT_ATOMS: atom_id res chain seq x y z
N MET A 1 13.28 -3.54 6.67
CA MET A 1 12.63 -4.22 7.82
C MET A 1 13.69 -4.99 8.58
N TYR A 2 13.63 -4.96 9.90
CA TYR A 2 14.57 -5.55 10.83
C TYR A 2 13.81 -6.12 12.03
N LEU A 3 14.21 -7.30 12.52
CA LEU A 3 13.72 -7.87 13.78
C LEU A 3 14.73 -7.55 14.89
N ASP A 4 14.29 -6.85 15.91
CA ASP A 4 15.04 -6.70 17.15
C ASP A 4 14.82 -7.94 18.04
N ASN A 5 15.84 -8.78 18.14
CA ASN A 5 15.76 -10.04 18.89
C ASN A 5 15.66 -9.84 20.41
N SER A 6 15.98 -8.65 20.93
CA SER A 6 15.87 -8.35 22.37
C SER A 6 14.46 -7.93 22.78
N THR A 7 13.74 -7.25 21.89
CA THR A 7 12.39 -6.73 22.15
C THR A 7 11.29 -7.51 21.42
N GLY A 8 11.63 -8.31 20.42
CA GLY A 8 10.69 -9.01 19.55
C GLY A 8 9.99 -8.09 18.54
N ILE A 9 10.45 -6.84 18.37
CA ILE A 9 9.82 -5.85 17.50
C ILE A 9 10.38 -5.98 16.08
N ILE A 10 9.49 -6.12 15.09
CA ILE A 10 9.82 -5.96 13.67
C ILE A 10 9.59 -4.49 13.30
N SER A 11 10.61 -3.79 12.82
CA SER A 11 10.55 -2.35 12.50
C SER A 11 11.27 -1.99 11.20
N GLY A 12 11.08 -0.75 10.75
CA GLY A 12 11.73 -0.14 9.59
C GLY A 12 10.75 0.44 8.58
N THR A 13 11.25 1.29 7.69
CA THR A 13 10.46 1.91 6.61
C THR A 13 10.74 1.18 5.29
N PRO A 14 9.79 0.39 4.75
CA PRO A 14 9.95 -0.19 3.42
C PRO A 14 10.07 0.92 2.37
N THR A 15 10.96 0.77 1.39
CA THR A 15 11.16 1.77 0.32
C THR A 15 10.72 1.29 -1.06
N GLN A 16 10.24 0.04 -1.15
CA GLN A 16 9.76 -0.60 -2.37
C GLN A 16 8.66 -1.58 -1.98
N ALA A 17 7.66 -1.73 -2.86
CA ALA A 17 6.66 -2.79 -2.77
C ALA A 17 7.30 -4.17 -2.78
N GLN A 18 6.61 -5.11 -2.14
CA GLN A 18 7.07 -6.47 -1.95
C GLN A 18 6.01 -7.46 -2.40
N THR A 19 6.44 -8.49 -3.11
CA THR A 19 5.62 -9.66 -3.35
C THR A 19 5.27 -10.32 -2.01
N LYS A 20 4.01 -10.73 -1.86
CA LYS A 20 3.53 -11.44 -0.67
C LYS A 20 4.45 -12.60 -0.30
N SER A 21 5.17 -12.43 0.80
CA SER A 21 6.13 -13.41 1.31
C SER A 21 5.60 -14.02 2.60
N THR A 22 5.85 -15.31 2.81
CA THR A 22 5.44 -16.00 4.03
C THR A 22 6.59 -16.09 5.01
N TYR A 23 6.38 -15.58 6.21
CA TYR A 23 7.34 -15.54 7.29
C TYR A 23 6.94 -16.46 8.45
N ARG A 24 7.95 -16.84 9.22
CA ARG A 24 7.85 -17.47 10.54
C ARG A 24 8.90 -16.84 11.44
N VAL A 25 8.60 -16.81 12.73
CA VAL A 25 9.58 -16.45 13.76
C VAL A 25 10.14 -17.74 14.35
N GLN A 26 11.46 -17.88 14.27
CA GLN A 26 12.19 -18.96 14.93
C GLN A 26 12.71 -18.45 16.27
N TYR A 27 12.43 -19.20 17.34
CA TYR A 27 13.00 -18.98 18.66
C TYR A 27 13.95 -20.12 18.99
N GLU A 28 15.20 -19.79 19.33
CA GLU A 28 16.19 -20.76 19.78
C GLU A 28 16.59 -20.46 21.22
N ASN A 29 16.45 -21.45 22.11
CA ASN A 29 16.91 -21.36 23.49
C ASN A 29 17.62 -22.65 23.89
N ALA A 30 18.91 -22.53 24.20
CA ALA A 30 19.75 -23.66 24.64
C ALA A 30 19.63 -24.90 23.73
N GLY A 31 19.60 -24.70 22.40
CA GLY A 31 19.50 -25.77 21.40
C GLY A 31 18.09 -26.30 21.15
N THR A 32 17.06 -25.81 21.86
CA THR A 32 15.66 -26.07 21.51
C THR A 32 15.18 -25.03 20.51
N ILE A 33 14.65 -25.48 19.38
CA ILE A 33 14.09 -24.61 18.33
C ILE A 33 12.57 -24.73 18.33
N LEU A 34 11.89 -23.58 18.40
CA LEU A 34 10.43 -23.46 18.26
C LEU A 34 10.10 -22.51 17.10
N GLU A 35 9.03 -22.82 16.39
CA GLU A 35 8.55 -22.07 15.22
C GLU A 35 7.18 -21.49 15.47
N SER A 36 6.96 -20.24 15.05
CA SER A 36 5.63 -19.63 15.08
C SER A 36 4.70 -20.18 13.98
N ASN A 37 3.43 -19.82 14.08
CA ASN A 37 2.52 -19.89 12.94
C ASN A 37 3.05 -19.05 11.77
N ARG A 38 2.65 -19.42 10.55
CA ARG A 38 2.98 -18.68 9.33
C ARG A 38 2.18 -17.37 9.31
N PHE A 39 2.83 -16.29 8.92
CA PHE A 39 2.19 -15.01 8.65
C PHE A 39 2.80 -14.40 7.38
N TYR A 40 2.22 -13.31 6.90
CA TYR A 40 2.79 -12.55 5.80
C TYR A 40 2.77 -11.07 6.15
N ILE A 41 3.79 -10.36 5.68
CA ILE A 41 3.80 -8.91 5.62
C ILE A 41 3.68 -8.58 4.14
N LEU A 42 2.73 -7.71 3.81
CA LEU A 42 2.54 -7.24 2.45
C LEU A 42 2.83 -5.73 2.45
N VAL A 43 3.81 -5.33 1.64
CA VAL A 43 4.10 -3.92 1.35
C VAL A 43 3.66 -3.71 -0.08
N GLN A 44 2.70 -2.81 -0.29
CA GLN A 44 2.29 -2.39 -1.62
C GLN A 44 2.74 -0.96 -1.82
N GLU A 45 3.03 -0.60 -3.07
CA GLU A 45 3.09 0.81 -3.41
C GLU A 45 1.67 1.34 -3.24
N SER A 46 1.52 2.39 -2.44
CA SER A 46 0.37 3.27 -2.54
C SER A 46 0.70 4.26 -3.67
N SER A 47 0.06 4.14 -4.84
CA SER A 47 0.09 5.19 -5.86
C SER A 47 -0.93 6.29 -5.52
N GLU A 48 -1.11 6.57 -4.24
CA GLU A 48 -2.22 7.31 -3.65
C GLU A 48 -1.65 8.60 -3.05
N SER A 49 -1.67 9.67 -3.84
CA SER A 49 -1.28 11.00 -3.36
C SER A 49 -2.36 11.66 -2.49
N GLY A 50 -3.59 11.15 -2.49
CA GLY A 50 -4.77 11.89 -2.00
C GLY A 50 -5.23 12.99 -2.95
N ILE A 51 -4.52 13.20 -4.07
CA ILE A 51 -4.69 14.40 -4.90
C ILE A 51 -5.39 14.03 -6.21
N CYS A 52 -6.61 14.53 -6.36
CA CYS A 52 -7.34 14.52 -7.62
C CYS A 52 -6.87 15.67 -8.53
N ASN A 53 -6.92 15.48 -9.85
CA ASN A 53 -6.82 16.63 -10.75
C ASN A 53 -7.97 17.61 -10.47
N THR A 54 -7.69 18.89 -10.37
CA THR A 54 -8.71 19.93 -10.10
C THR A 54 -9.13 20.69 -11.36
N THR A 55 -8.39 20.51 -12.45
CA THR A 55 -8.59 21.18 -13.74
C THR A 55 -8.48 20.21 -14.90
N GLY A 56 -9.24 20.45 -15.96
CA GLY A 56 -9.19 19.65 -17.19
C GLY A 56 -9.75 18.23 -17.03
N ILE A 57 -9.59 17.42 -18.07
CA ILE A 57 -9.97 16.00 -18.10
C ILE A 57 -8.72 15.18 -17.82
N PHE A 58 -8.76 14.31 -16.80
CA PHE A 58 -7.65 13.41 -16.49
C PHE A 58 -7.37 12.47 -17.68
N PRO A 59 -6.10 12.21 -18.03
CA PRO A 59 -5.77 11.28 -19.11
C PRO A 59 -6.45 9.90 -18.89
N GLY A 60 -7.22 9.45 -19.88
CA GLY A 60 -8.00 8.21 -19.79
C GLY A 60 -9.46 8.39 -19.36
N CYS A 61 -9.85 9.61 -18.96
CA CYS A 61 -11.22 9.99 -18.67
C CYS A 61 -11.89 10.76 -19.81
N ASN A 62 -13.17 11.05 -19.66
CA ASN A 62 -13.97 11.83 -20.61
C ASN A 62 -14.56 13.09 -19.94
N SER A 63 -15.27 13.91 -20.71
CA SER A 63 -15.84 15.17 -20.20
C SER A 63 -16.99 15.01 -19.20
N GLU A 64 -17.63 13.84 -19.13
CA GLU A 64 -18.70 13.56 -18.15
C GLU A 64 -18.15 13.12 -16.80
N GLN A 65 -16.94 12.58 -16.78
CA GLN A 65 -16.23 12.12 -15.59
C GLN A 65 -14.77 12.58 -15.63
N PRO A 66 -14.49 13.89 -15.51
CA PRO A 66 -13.17 14.42 -15.82
C PRO A 66 -12.12 14.21 -14.70
N TYR A 67 -12.53 13.76 -13.51
CA TYR A 67 -11.67 13.72 -12.32
C TYR A 67 -11.12 12.31 -12.03
N SER A 68 -9.85 12.19 -11.65
CA SER A 68 -9.22 10.96 -11.19
C SER A 68 -8.02 11.26 -10.29
N CYS A 69 -7.49 10.24 -9.62
CA CYS A 69 -6.30 10.37 -8.77
C CYS A 69 -5.07 10.68 -9.64
N SER A 70 -4.35 11.75 -9.32
CA SER A 70 -3.32 12.34 -10.18
C SER A 70 -2.11 11.45 -10.47
N ASP A 71 -1.93 10.39 -9.69
CA ASP A 71 -0.82 9.45 -9.71
C ASP A 71 -1.23 7.97 -9.84
N ALA A 72 -2.47 7.68 -10.23
CA ALA A 72 -2.96 6.30 -10.35
C ALA A 72 -2.13 5.48 -11.37
N VAL A 73 -1.38 4.48 -10.88
CA VAL A 73 -0.66 3.48 -11.70
C VAL A 73 -1.55 2.25 -12.00
N GLN A 74 -2.70 2.16 -11.34
CA GLN A 74 -3.72 1.10 -11.42
C GLN A 74 -4.97 1.61 -12.20
N PRO A 75 -6.02 0.80 -12.51
CA PRO A 75 -7.01 1.19 -13.52
C PRO A 75 -7.69 2.51 -13.17
N THR A 76 -7.70 3.42 -14.15
CA THR A 76 -8.20 4.79 -14.00
C THR A 76 -9.69 4.80 -13.66
N TYR A 77 -10.04 5.13 -12.42
CA TYR A 77 -11.42 5.43 -12.04
C TYR A 77 -11.72 6.90 -12.29
N CYS A 78 -12.77 7.16 -13.05
CA CYS A 78 -13.16 8.51 -13.45
C CYS A 78 -14.40 8.96 -12.69
N TYR A 79 -14.35 10.14 -12.09
CA TYR A 79 -15.42 10.74 -11.30
C TYR A 79 -15.99 11.97 -12.00
N ARG A 80 -17.31 12.13 -11.90
CA ARG A 80 -18.03 13.31 -12.39
C ARG A 80 -17.76 14.56 -11.57
N GLU A 81 -17.63 14.41 -10.25
CA GLU A 81 -17.41 15.51 -9.32
C GLU A 81 -16.08 15.34 -8.60
N LEU A 82 -15.37 16.46 -8.38
CA LEU A 82 -14.10 16.47 -7.67
C LEU A 82 -14.25 15.95 -6.23
N SER A 83 -15.37 16.27 -5.58
CA SER A 83 -15.72 15.80 -4.23
C SER A 83 -15.73 14.28 -4.11
N HIS A 84 -16.25 13.56 -5.11
CA HIS A 84 -16.28 12.10 -5.10
C HIS A 84 -14.88 11.51 -5.22
N CYS A 85 -14.05 12.08 -6.09
CA CYS A 85 -12.64 11.68 -6.18
C CYS A 85 -11.91 11.93 -4.84
N GLN A 86 -12.14 13.09 -4.20
CA GLN A 86 -11.56 13.47 -2.90
C GLN A 86 -12.12 12.70 -1.70
N GLN A 87 -13.07 11.79 -1.90
CA GLN A 87 -13.63 10.92 -0.87
C GLN A 87 -13.34 9.44 -1.17
N ASP A 88 -12.72 9.15 -2.32
CA ASP A 88 -12.48 7.79 -2.74
C ASP A 88 -11.27 7.21 -2.02
N ILE A 89 -11.47 6.04 -1.41
CA ILE A 89 -10.44 5.34 -0.64
C ILE A 89 -9.27 4.87 -1.51
N TYR A 90 -9.46 4.73 -2.83
CA TYR A 90 -8.42 4.40 -3.79
C TYR A 90 -7.63 5.62 -4.28
N CYS A 91 -8.02 6.83 -3.85
CA CYS A 91 -7.17 8.02 -4.02
C CYS A 91 -6.35 8.35 -2.77
N TYR A 92 -6.60 7.74 -1.59
CA TYR A 92 -5.95 8.05 -0.30
C TYR A 92 -5.05 6.95 0.24
#